data_AF-A0A653HK21-F1
#
_entry.id   AF-A0A653HK21-F1
#
_cell.length_a   1.000
_cell.length_b   1.000
_cell.length_c   1.000
_cell.angle_alpha   90.00
_cell.angle_beta   90.00
_cell.angle_gamma   90.00
#
_symmetry.space_group_name_H-M   'P 1'
#
loop_
_entity.id
_entity.type
_entity.pdbx_description
1 polymer ?
#
loop_
_entity_poly.entity_id
_entity_poly.type
_entity_poly.pdbx_seq_one_letter_code
_entity_poly.pdbx_strand_id
1 'polypeptide(L)'
;MTDYKIASTCIEHMKDLCNELLNAKENEVFNKLSLYDELELNFKKINPIITRIRLRRNETNKEKQVYGEKMIKNIDLLLERYDILYNIYEEELTIFKENYEIEKRKKIDNKLLQEQKKKKEEQELLKRGRIKTLLEEEEIKKKNEEKFKMLQEQQKQAELQKKEKEIIEAILQKSCNFYYESISKKCSIDNAIKDIYLQLGVIYEDPRNNGTNNGTNNGTNSGTNNGTNSGTNNGTNNGTNNGTNNGTNNGTNNGTNNGTNNDTNNGTNNGTNNGTNNGTNNGTNNGTNETNDTGYASTLQEKYYLNKYHINRKHFIDCLYLIYKSNKFDSFKSTLNHIIEYLQQLVKNLDSDQLKLINLVNPVFQKNILSKKGTLLLFILIGYILKKPEDIYQLLIKLNKEVNHNNIYIYIQEPNITINYEKWKLWYEHIQLSLTILCTLYRYINKYSNIPTDDQVKSIFLFLKEEFCQDT
;
A
#
# COMPACT_ATOMS: atom_id res chain seq x y z
N MET A 1 62.21 44.17 36.54
CA MET A 1 62.81 44.58 35.24
C MET A 1 61.82 44.54 34.07
N THR A 2 60.91 43.56 34.01
CA THR A 2 59.97 43.36 32.88
C THR A 2 59.07 44.57 32.59
N ASP A 3 58.44 45.15 33.62
CA ASP A 3 57.56 46.32 33.45
C ASP A 3 58.29 47.55 32.89
N TYR A 4 59.53 47.80 33.34
CA TYR A 4 60.34 48.90 32.82
C TYR A 4 60.68 48.72 31.33
N LYS A 5 61.07 47.50 30.94
CA LYS A 5 61.42 47.21 29.54
C LYS A 5 60.21 47.35 28.63
N ILE A 6 59.04 46.82 29.05
CA ILE A 6 57.78 46.95 28.30
C ILE A 6 57.38 48.42 28.19
N ALA A 7 57.43 49.18 29.29
CA ALA A 7 57.11 50.59 29.29
C ALA A 7 58.06 51.40 28.41
N SER A 8 59.36 51.15 28.50
CA SER A 8 60.37 51.88 27.71
C SER A 8 60.20 51.63 26.22
N THR A 9 59.99 50.39 25.77
CA THR A 9 59.75 50.10 24.35
C THR A 9 58.44 50.69 23.85
N CYS A 10 57.37 50.60 24.64
CA CYS A 10 56.08 51.16 24.26
C CYS A 10 56.10 52.70 24.21
N ILE A 11 56.80 53.36 25.14
CA ILE A 11 56.97 54.82 25.15
C ILE A 11 57.73 55.31 23.94
N GLU A 12 58.79 54.63 23.51
CA GLU A 12 59.49 55.01 22.27
C GLU A 12 58.59 54.82 21.03
N HIS A 13 57.82 53.73 20.94
CA HIS A 13 56.85 53.55 19.85
C HIS A 13 55.75 54.61 19.84
N MET A 14 55.21 54.96 21.02
CA MET A 14 54.21 56.03 21.16
C MET A 14 54.79 57.40 20.80
N LYS A 15 56.08 57.64 21.07
CA LYS A 15 56.76 58.87 20.66
C LYS A 15 56.82 58.99 19.14
N ASP A 16 57.14 57.91 18.44
CA ASP A 16 57.16 57.91 16.97
C ASP A 16 55.76 58.18 16.40
N LEU A 17 54.72 57.56 16.97
CA LEU A 17 53.32 57.83 16.62
C LEU A 17 52.92 59.29 16.89
N CYS A 18 53.25 59.85 18.05
CA CYS A 18 52.96 61.25 18.38
C CYS A 18 53.67 62.20 17.41
N ASN A 19 54.93 61.94 17.05
CA ASN A 19 55.66 62.77 16.09
C ASN A 19 55.01 62.74 14.70
N GLU A 20 54.54 61.59 14.24
CA GLU A 20 53.88 61.48 12.93
C GLU A 20 52.51 62.17 12.89
N LEU A 21 51.78 62.13 14.01
CA LEU A 21 50.49 62.78 14.19
C LEU A 21 50.62 64.30 14.35
N LEU A 22 51.61 64.79 15.10
CA LEU A 22 51.88 66.23 15.28
C LEU A 22 52.32 66.92 13.99
N ASN A 23 53.07 66.21 13.13
CA ASN A 23 53.52 66.74 11.84
C ASN A 23 52.48 66.60 10.72
N ALA A 24 51.31 66.02 11.00
CA ALA A 24 50.24 65.87 10.02
C ALA A 24 49.59 67.20 9.68
N LYS A 25 49.32 67.43 8.39
CA LYS A 25 48.53 68.58 7.94
C LYS A 25 47.03 68.32 8.18
N GLU A 26 46.23 69.37 8.27
CA GLU A 26 44.77 69.26 8.49
C GLU A 26 44.06 68.35 7.47
N ASN A 27 44.51 68.34 6.21
CA ASN A 27 43.97 67.49 5.15
C ASN A 27 44.41 66.01 5.24
N GLU A 28 45.37 65.68 6.09
CA GLU A 28 45.86 64.32 6.33
C GLU A 28 45.21 63.65 7.56
N VAL A 29 44.49 64.42 8.37
CA VAL A 29 43.90 63.97 9.65
C VAL A 29 43.08 62.70 9.46
N PHE A 30 42.18 62.68 8.49
CA PHE A 30 41.33 61.51 8.22
C PHE A 30 42.12 60.24 7.87
N ASN A 31 43.16 60.38 7.05
CA ASN A 31 43.99 59.25 6.60
C ASN A 31 44.86 58.69 7.74
N LYS A 32 45.20 59.53 8.72
CA LYS A 32 46.02 59.18 9.88
C LYS A 32 45.21 58.82 11.13
N LEU A 33 43.87 58.80 11.08
CA LEU A 33 43.03 58.37 12.21
C LEU A 33 43.36 56.95 12.69
N SER A 34 43.82 56.05 11.81
CA SER A 34 44.26 54.71 12.19
C SER A 34 45.49 54.71 13.11
N LEU A 35 46.39 55.70 12.96
CA LEU A 35 47.57 55.86 13.82
C LEU A 35 47.18 56.43 15.18
N TYR A 36 46.19 57.33 15.21
CA TYR A 36 45.60 57.83 16.46
C TYR A 36 44.88 56.72 17.23
N ASP A 37 44.16 55.84 16.52
CA ASP A 37 43.54 54.63 17.07
C ASP A 37 44.57 53.72 17.77
N GLU A 38 45.71 53.51 17.10
CA GLU A 38 46.83 52.72 17.63
C GLU A 38 47.45 53.39 18.86
N LEU A 39 47.63 54.72 18.82
CA LEU A 39 48.13 55.51 19.95
C LEU A 39 47.21 55.40 21.17
N GLU A 40 45.89 55.56 21.01
CA GLU A 40 44.91 55.41 22.10
C GLU A 40 44.95 53.99 22.70
N LEU A 41 45.07 52.96 21.86
CA LEU A 41 45.18 51.57 22.32
C LEU A 41 46.47 51.35 23.12
N ASN A 42 47.58 51.96 22.71
CA ASN A 42 48.86 51.88 23.40
C ASN A 42 48.81 52.59 24.76
N PHE A 43 48.20 53.78 24.85
CA PHE A 43 47.95 54.45 26.14
C PHE A 43 47.11 53.60 27.10
N LYS A 44 46.02 52.98 26.60
CA LYS A 44 45.19 52.07 27.41
C LYS A 44 45.97 50.86 27.93
N LYS A 45 46.83 50.27 27.09
CA LYS A 45 47.66 49.11 27.46
C LYS A 45 48.75 49.46 28.47
N ILE A 46 49.38 50.63 28.33
CA ILE A 46 50.55 50.99 29.14
C ILE A 46 50.19 51.67 30.47
N ASN A 47 49.03 52.33 30.57
CA ASN A 47 48.60 53.04 31.77
C ASN A 47 48.62 52.18 33.06
N PRO A 48 48.14 50.91 33.07
CA PRO A 48 48.27 50.04 34.24
C PRO A 48 49.73 49.73 34.62
N ILE A 49 50.61 49.62 33.62
CA ILE A 49 52.04 49.34 33.81
C ILE A 49 52.74 50.56 34.42
N ILE A 50 52.48 51.75 33.90
CA ILE A 50 52.99 53.03 34.45
C ILE A 50 52.50 53.23 35.88
N THR A 51 51.23 52.95 36.15
CA THR A 51 50.66 53.03 37.50
C THR A 51 51.42 52.12 38.48
N ARG A 52 51.72 50.87 38.08
CA ARG A 52 52.53 49.95 38.91
C ARG A 52 53.97 50.47 39.11
N ILE A 53 54.58 51.07 38.09
CA ILE A 53 55.92 51.64 38.18
C ILE A 53 55.94 52.83 39.16
N ARG A 54 54.97 53.76 39.06
CA ARG A 54 54.81 54.90 39.97
C ARG A 54 54.65 54.45 41.43
N LEU A 55 53.80 53.45 41.68
CA LEU A 55 53.60 52.88 43.02
C LEU A 55 54.89 52.29 43.61
N ARG A 56 55.62 51.49 42.82
CA ARG A 56 56.90 50.88 43.27
C ARG A 56 58.01 51.91 43.48
N ARG A 57 58.00 53.01 42.71
CA ARG A 57 58.95 54.11 42.84
C ARG A 57 58.73 54.91 44.12
N ASN A 58 57.48 55.09 44.54
CA ASN A 58 57.13 55.87 45.73
C ASN A 58 57.07 55.02 47.04
N GLU A 59 57.60 53.80 47.03
CA GLU A 59 57.61 52.90 48.20
C GLU A 59 58.59 53.40 49.29
N THR A 60 58.03 53.71 50.46
CA THR A 60 58.78 54.28 51.59
C THR A 60 59.37 53.21 52.52
N ASN A 61 58.92 51.95 52.42
CA ASN A 61 59.47 50.85 53.20
C ASN A 61 60.76 50.32 52.57
N LYS A 62 61.90 50.48 53.27
CA LYS A 62 63.24 50.05 52.81
C LYS A 62 63.32 48.55 52.48
N GLU A 63 62.53 47.69 53.12
CA GLU A 63 62.50 46.24 52.83
C GLU A 63 61.70 45.89 51.56
N LYS A 64 60.86 46.82 51.08
CA LYS A 64 60.00 46.64 49.89
C LYS A 64 60.46 47.46 48.69
N GLN A 65 61.55 48.22 48.81
CA GLN A 65 62.10 49.01 47.72
C GLN A 65 62.63 48.12 46.60
N VAL A 66 62.01 48.24 45.42
CA VAL A 66 62.31 47.40 44.25
C VAL A 66 63.42 48.00 43.37
N TYR A 67 63.71 49.29 43.51
CA TYR A 67 64.63 50.03 42.65
C TYR A 67 65.80 50.62 43.44
N GLY A 68 67.04 50.35 43.02
CA GLY A 68 68.23 51.03 43.54
C GLY A 68 68.41 52.43 42.95
N GLU A 69 69.29 53.26 43.53
CA GLU A 69 69.48 54.68 43.20
C GLU A 69 69.65 54.97 41.70
N LYS A 70 70.45 54.17 40.99
CA LYS A 70 70.66 54.31 39.54
C LYS A 70 69.40 53.99 38.72
N MET A 71 68.59 53.04 39.19
CA MET A 71 67.34 52.64 38.54
C MET A 71 66.24 53.67 38.78
N ILE A 72 66.19 54.31 39.95
CA ILE A 72 65.24 55.39 40.26
C ILE A 72 65.38 56.54 39.25
N LYS A 73 66.61 56.97 38.96
CA LYS A 73 66.87 57.99 37.92
C LYS A 73 66.32 57.61 36.55
N ASN A 74 66.46 56.33 36.16
CA ASN A 74 65.92 55.83 34.90
C ASN A 74 64.38 55.71 34.90
N ILE A 75 63.78 55.36 36.04
CA ILE A 75 62.32 55.35 36.22
C ILE A 75 61.77 56.78 36.15
N ASP A 76 62.43 57.74 36.79
CA ASP A 76 61.99 59.14 36.79
C ASP A 76 61.99 59.71 35.37
N LEU A 77 63.05 59.46 34.60
CA LEU A 77 63.11 59.85 33.18
C LEU A 77 62.04 59.15 32.32
N LEU A 78 61.74 57.88 32.59
CA LEU A 78 60.69 57.13 31.89
C LEU A 78 59.29 57.70 32.19
N LEU A 79 59.02 58.05 33.45
CA LEU A 79 57.75 58.66 33.86
C LEU A 79 57.60 60.06 33.26
N GLU A 80 58.67 60.86 33.25
CA GLU A 80 58.68 62.18 32.61
C GLU A 80 58.37 62.07 31.10
N ARG A 81 58.99 61.13 30.39
CA ARG A 81 58.69 60.88 28.97
C ARG A 81 57.24 60.47 28.75
N TYR A 82 56.69 59.62 29.62
CA TYR A 82 55.29 59.23 29.55
C TYR A 82 54.35 60.43 29.76
N ASP A 83 54.65 61.28 30.75
CA ASP A 83 53.83 62.45 31.09
C ASP A 83 53.81 63.46 29.94
N ILE A 84 54.95 63.70 29.29
CA ILE A 84 55.04 64.54 28.09
C ILE A 84 54.17 63.98 26.96
N LEU A 85 54.29 62.69 26.67
CA LEU A 85 53.48 62.06 25.61
C LEU A 85 51.99 62.07 25.94
N TYR A 86 51.63 61.89 27.21
CA TYR A 86 50.25 61.93 27.67
C TYR A 86 49.65 63.35 27.51
N ASN A 87 50.43 64.39 27.81
CA ASN A 87 50.01 65.78 27.59
C ASN A 87 49.79 66.07 26.10
N ILE A 88 50.72 65.65 25.23
CA ILE A 88 50.56 65.76 23.77
C ILE A 88 49.27 65.07 23.31
N TYR A 89 49.01 63.86 23.81
CA TYR A 89 47.82 63.09 23.46
C TYR A 89 46.50 63.75 23.90
N GLU A 90 46.45 64.35 25.09
CA GLU A 90 45.25 65.01 25.61
C GLU A 90 45.04 66.43 25.06
N GLU A 91 46.11 67.22 24.93
CA GLU A 91 46.02 68.66 24.65
C GLU A 91 46.34 69.01 23.19
N GLU A 92 47.34 68.38 22.58
CA GLU A 92 47.82 68.78 21.25
C GLU A 92 47.15 67.99 20.10
N LEU A 93 46.69 66.75 20.35
CA LEU A 93 46.05 65.89 19.34
C LEU A 93 44.52 65.94 19.35
N THR A 94 43.93 67.03 19.84
CA THR A 94 42.46 67.22 19.98
C THR A 94 41.69 67.08 18.66
N ILE A 95 42.24 67.59 17.56
CA ILE A 95 41.63 67.48 16.21
C ILE A 95 41.48 66.01 15.79
N PHE A 96 42.44 65.15 16.13
CA PHE A 96 42.35 63.71 15.86
C PHE A 96 41.31 63.04 16.76
N LYS A 97 41.25 63.41 18.04
CA LYS A 97 40.27 62.93 19.02
C LYS A 97 38.83 63.17 18.56
N GLU A 98 38.53 64.38 18.11
CA GLU A 98 37.19 64.76 17.64
C GLU A 98 36.79 64.01 16.38
N ASN A 99 37.67 63.98 15.37
CA ASN A 99 37.40 63.29 14.11
C ASN A 99 37.29 61.76 14.30
N TYR A 100 38.09 61.19 15.20
CA TYR A 100 38.01 59.79 15.56
C TYR A 100 36.64 59.42 16.17
N GLU A 101 36.15 60.22 17.12
CA GLU A 101 34.85 60.01 17.74
C GLU A 101 33.69 60.21 16.75
N ILE A 102 33.80 61.14 15.79
CA ILE A 102 32.83 61.31 14.70
C ILE A 102 32.77 60.05 13.82
N GLU A 103 33.91 59.51 13.39
CA GLU A 103 33.95 58.32 12.55
C GLU A 103 33.46 57.06 13.27
N LYS A 104 33.76 56.94 14.56
CA LYS A 104 33.25 55.88 15.43
C LYS A 104 31.72 55.94 15.55
N ARG A 105 31.15 57.13 15.73
CA ARG A 105 29.68 57.33 15.74
C ARG A 105 29.05 56.97 14.40
N LYS A 106 29.61 57.44 13.27
CA LYS A 106 29.12 57.07 11.93
C LYS A 106 29.10 55.56 11.69
N LYS A 107 30.13 54.84 12.13
CA LYS A 107 30.18 53.36 12.04
C LYS A 107 29.06 52.71 12.85
N ILE A 108 28.76 53.23 14.04
CA ILE A 108 27.67 52.73 14.90
C ILE A 108 26.31 53.02 14.25
N ASP A 109 26.08 54.25 13.79
CA ASP A 109 24.82 54.66 13.17
C ASP A 109 24.52 53.87 11.89
N ASN A 110 25.54 53.62 11.07
CA ASN A 110 25.41 52.78 9.88
C ASN A 110 25.03 51.34 10.22
N LYS A 111 25.64 50.75 11.26
CA LYS A 111 25.28 49.41 11.74
C LYS A 111 23.85 49.37 12.26
N LEU A 112 23.44 50.38 13.03
CA LEU A 112 22.08 50.48 13.56
C LEU A 112 21.05 50.61 12.43
N LEU A 113 21.34 51.42 11.41
CA LEU A 113 20.47 51.60 10.25
C LEU A 113 20.32 50.31 9.43
N GLN A 114 21.42 49.57 9.23
CA GLN A 114 21.39 48.26 8.57
C GLN A 114 20.55 47.25 9.37
N GLU A 115 20.70 47.21 10.70
CA GLU A 115 19.91 46.31 11.54
C GLU A 115 18.42 46.66 11.52
N GLN A 116 18.07 47.95 11.52
CA GLN A 116 16.68 48.41 11.39
C GLN A 116 16.05 48.03 10.04
N LYS A 117 16.81 48.16 8.94
CA LYS A 117 16.35 47.72 7.61
C LYS A 117 16.10 46.21 7.59
N LYS A 118 17.03 45.42 8.11
CA LYS A 118 16.90 43.96 8.22
C LYS A 118 15.66 43.55 9.03
N LYS A 119 15.42 44.19 10.18
CA LYS A 119 14.21 43.95 11.00
C LYS A 119 12.92 44.26 10.26
N LYS A 120 12.88 45.33 9.45
CA LYS A 120 11.70 45.66 8.62
C LYS A 120 11.46 44.62 7.53
N GLU A 121 12.51 44.17 6.85
CA GLU A 121 12.42 43.13 5.82
C GLU A 121 11.94 41.79 6.40
N GLU A 122 12.47 41.39 7.56
CA GLU A 122 12.03 40.19 8.28
C GLU A 122 10.55 40.26 8.68
N GLN A 123 10.07 41.43 9.13
CA GLN A 123 8.65 41.63 9.45
C GLN A 123 7.75 41.54 8.22
N GLU A 124 8.17 42.11 7.08
CA GLU A 124 7.45 42.00 5.81
C GLU A 124 7.36 40.54 5.32
N LEU A 125 8.47 39.80 5.40
CA LEU A 125 8.51 38.37 5.06
C LEU A 125 7.58 37.55 5.97
N LEU A 126 7.57 37.85 7.28
CA LEU A 126 6.67 37.17 8.22
C LEU A 126 5.19 37.45 7.91
N LYS A 127 4.84 38.69 7.56
CA LYS A 127 3.47 39.05 7.14
C LYS A 127 3.05 38.30 5.87
N ARG A 128 3.93 38.23 4.86
CA ARG A 128 3.67 37.47 3.62
C ARG A 128 3.49 35.99 3.91
N GLY A 129 4.33 35.41 4.78
CA GLY A 129 4.20 34.03 5.23
C GLY A 129 2.83 33.75 5.87
N ARG A 130 2.40 34.62 6.80
CA ARG A 130 1.07 34.50 7.44
C ARG A 130 -0.09 34.59 6.45
N ILE A 131 -0.05 35.53 5.50
CA ILE A 131 -1.09 35.65 4.47
C ILE A 131 -1.14 34.37 3.62
N LYS A 132 0.01 33.82 3.25
CA LYS A 132 0.08 32.57 2.49
C LYS A 132 -0.54 31.41 3.26
N THR A 133 -0.22 31.27 4.56
CA THR A 133 -0.83 30.25 5.42
C THR A 133 -2.35 30.39 5.52
N LEU A 134 -2.86 31.62 5.66
CA LEU A 134 -4.31 31.86 5.70
C LEU A 134 -5.01 31.48 4.38
N LEU A 135 -4.40 31.79 3.23
CA LEU A 135 -4.93 31.40 1.92
C LEU A 135 -4.93 29.87 1.74
N GLU A 136 -3.87 29.18 2.17
CA GLU A 136 -3.79 27.72 2.16
C GLU A 136 -4.87 27.10 3.07
N GLU A 137 -5.11 27.66 4.26
CA GLU A 137 -6.18 27.23 5.17
C GLU A 137 -7.57 27.41 4.57
N GLU A 138 -7.85 28.54 3.91
CA GLU A 138 -9.11 28.78 3.19
C GLU A 138 -9.32 27.79 2.05
N GLU A 139 -8.28 27.49 1.28
CA GLU A 139 -8.34 26.51 0.18
C GLU A 139 -8.63 25.10 0.70
N ILE A 140 -7.96 24.69 1.79
CA ILE A 140 -8.21 23.41 2.46
C ILE A 140 -9.65 23.36 2.97
N LYS A 141 -10.16 24.43 3.57
CA LYS A 141 -11.53 24.50 4.06
C LYS A 141 -12.54 24.32 2.93
N LYS A 142 -12.34 24.99 1.80
CA LYS A 142 -13.19 24.86 0.61
C LYS A 142 -13.18 23.43 0.05
N LYS A 143 -11.99 22.83 -0.09
CA LYS A 143 -11.84 21.41 -0.51
C LYS A 143 -12.53 20.45 0.44
N ASN A 144 -12.46 20.69 1.74
CA ASN A 144 -13.13 19.86 2.74
C ASN A 144 -14.66 19.99 2.67
N GLU A 145 -15.20 21.18 2.43
CA GLU A 145 -16.63 21.40 2.22
C GLU A 145 -17.15 20.67 0.96
N GLU A 146 -16.41 20.73 -0.15
CA GLU A 146 -16.73 20.00 -1.38
C GLU A 146 -16.70 18.48 -1.16
N LYS A 147 -15.67 17.96 -0.48
CA LYS A 147 -15.55 16.54 -0.14
C LYS A 147 -16.68 16.06 0.77
N PHE A 148 -17.11 16.90 1.72
CA PHE A 148 -18.23 16.58 2.60
C PHE A 148 -19.55 16.46 1.83
N LYS A 149 -19.82 17.39 0.88
CA LYS A 149 -21.00 17.31 0.00
C LYS A 149 -20.98 16.04 -0.84
N MET A 150 -19.85 15.70 -1.45
CA MET A 150 -19.70 14.46 -2.23
C MET A 150 -19.97 13.21 -1.39
N LEU A 151 -19.49 13.17 -0.14
CA LEU A 151 -19.71 12.04 0.75
C LEU A 151 -21.20 11.88 1.11
N GLN A 152 -21.91 12.98 1.36
CA GLN A 152 -23.35 12.96 1.60
C GLN A 152 -24.14 12.45 0.38
N GLU A 153 -23.77 12.89 -0.82
CA GLU A 153 -24.36 12.42 -2.08
C GLU A 153 -24.15 10.90 -2.25
N GLN A 154 -22.93 10.42 -2.01
CA GLN A 154 -22.59 9.00 -2.08
C GLN A 154 -23.37 8.15 -1.06
N GLN A 155 -23.52 8.65 0.18
CA GLN A 155 -24.32 7.96 1.20
C GLN A 155 -25.79 7.87 0.79
N LYS A 156 -26.36 8.95 0.25
CA LYS A 156 -27.74 8.97 -0.24
C LYS A 156 -27.95 8.00 -1.40
N GLN A 157 -26.99 7.91 -2.31
CA GLN A 157 -26.99 6.93 -3.41
C GLN A 157 -26.88 5.49 -2.90
N ALA A 158 -26.02 5.22 -1.92
CA ALA A 158 -25.88 3.89 -1.31
C ALA A 158 -27.15 3.45 -0.56
N GLU A 159 -27.83 4.37 0.13
CA GLU A 159 -29.12 4.10 0.76
C GLU A 159 -30.22 3.80 -0.25
N LEU A 160 -30.24 4.54 -1.37
CA LEU A 160 -31.17 4.28 -2.47
C LEU A 160 -30.92 2.89 -3.08
N GLN A 161 -29.66 2.56 -3.39
CA GLN A 161 -29.27 1.24 -3.90
C GLN A 161 -29.61 0.11 -2.94
N LYS A 162 -29.50 0.34 -1.62
CA LYS A 162 -29.88 -0.64 -0.60
C LYS A 162 -31.40 -0.87 -0.60
N LYS A 163 -32.20 0.20 -0.62
CA LYS A 163 -33.67 0.11 -0.71
C LYS A 163 -34.11 -0.57 -2.00
N GLU A 164 -33.45 -0.28 -3.12
CA GLU A 164 -33.72 -0.94 -4.41
C GLU A 164 -33.38 -2.43 -4.37
N LYS A 165 -32.25 -2.79 -3.75
CA LYS A 165 -31.88 -4.19 -3.53
C LYS A 165 -32.92 -4.92 -2.68
N GLU A 166 -33.41 -4.30 -1.60
CA GLU A 166 -34.47 -4.85 -0.74
C GLU A 166 -35.80 -5.05 -1.50
N ILE A 167 -36.16 -4.12 -2.40
CA ILE A 167 -37.35 -4.25 -3.26
C ILE A 167 -37.18 -5.40 -4.27
N ILE A 168 -36.01 -5.49 -4.91
CA ILE A 168 -35.69 -6.56 -5.87
C ILE A 168 -35.66 -7.93 -5.16
N GLU A 169 -35.07 -8.01 -3.96
CA GLU A 169 -35.09 -9.20 -3.12
C GLU A 169 -36.54 -9.60 -2.78
N ALA A 170 -37.40 -8.66 -2.41
CA ALA A 170 -38.82 -8.92 -2.12
C ALA A 170 -39.62 -9.39 -3.35
N ILE A 171 -39.36 -8.85 -4.55
CA ILE A 171 -40.00 -9.27 -5.81
C ILE A 171 -39.56 -10.69 -6.20
N LEU A 172 -38.26 -10.99 -6.07
CA LEU A 172 -37.71 -12.31 -6.39
C LEU A 172 -38.10 -13.36 -5.35
N GLN A 173 -38.21 -13.00 -4.07
CA GLN A 173 -38.72 -13.86 -3.00
C GLN A 173 -40.20 -14.22 -3.21
N LYS A 174 -41.04 -13.27 -3.68
CA LYS A 174 -42.43 -13.54 -4.04
C LYS A 174 -42.61 -14.42 -5.29
N SER A 175 -41.66 -14.38 -6.23
CA SER A 175 -41.80 -15.01 -7.55
C SER A 175 -41.06 -16.35 -7.69
N CYS A 176 -39.97 -16.55 -6.95
CA CYS A 176 -39.07 -17.72 -7.09
C CYS A 176 -38.96 -18.47 -5.76
N ASN A 177 -40.02 -19.19 -5.38
CA ASN A 177 -40.20 -19.74 -4.03
C ASN A 177 -39.40 -21.02 -3.71
N PHE A 178 -38.13 -21.10 -4.09
CA PHE A 178 -37.06 -21.67 -3.26
C PHE A 178 -35.69 -21.44 -3.92
N TYR A 179 -34.71 -21.08 -3.11
CA TYR A 179 -33.26 -20.89 -3.38
C TYR A 179 -32.74 -19.52 -3.80
N TYR A 180 -33.54 -18.53 -4.21
CA TYR A 180 -32.96 -17.21 -4.56
C TYR A 180 -32.28 -16.51 -3.36
N GLU A 181 -32.89 -16.51 -2.17
CA GLU A 181 -32.32 -15.87 -0.97
C GLU A 181 -31.07 -16.57 -0.44
N SER A 182 -31.00 -17.91 -0.55
CA SER A 182 -29.83 -18.67 -0.11
C SER A 182 -28.66 -18.57 -1.09
N ILE A 183 -28.94 -18.42 -2.39
CA ILE A 183 -27.92 -18.32 -3.46
C ILE A 183 -27.39 -16.89 -3.57
N SER A 184 -28.25 -15.86 -3.47
CA SER A 184 -27.84 -14.44 -3.55
C SER A 184 -26.95 -13.99 -2.38
N LYS A 185 -27.04 -14.68 -1.24
CA LYS A 185 -26.15 -14.46 -0.07
C LYS A 185 -24.79 -15.15 -0.18
N LYS A 186 -24.56 -16.00 -1.19
CA LYS A 186 -23.34 -16.85 -1.30
C LYS A 186 -22.47 -16.44 -2.47
N CYS A 187 -21.19 -16.17 -2.20
CA CYS A 187 -20.22 -15.62 -3.16
C CYS A 187 -19.77 -16.56 -4.31
N SER A 188 -20.28 -17.79 -4.42
CA SER A 188 -19.97 -18.65 -5.56
C SER A 188 -21.06 -19.69 -5.87
N ILE A 189 -21.18 -20.04 -7.15
CA ILE A 189 -22.06 -21.09 -7.68
C ILE A 189 -21.81 -22.44 -6.97
N ASP A 190 -20.57 -22.74 -6.60
CA ASP A 190 -20.20 -23.98 -5.88
C ASP A 190 -20.87 -24.10 -4.50
N ASN A 191 -21.01 -22.98 -3.77
CA ASN A 191 -21.65 -22.98 -2.45
C ASN A 191 -23.18 -23.07 -2.53
N ALA A 192 -23.76 -22.61 -3.64
CA ALA A 192 -25.16 -22.82 -3.97
C ALA A 192 -25.44 -24.28 -4.31
N ILE A 193 -24.55 -24.90 -5.07
CA ILE A 193 -24.59 -26.32 -5.42
C ILE A 193 -24.47 -27.19 -4.17
N LYS A 194 -23.53 -26.91 -3.27
CA LYS A 194 -23.32 -27.70 -2.04
C LYS A 194 -24.58 -27.82 -1.16
N ASP A 195 -25.35 -26.74 -1.03
CA ASP A 195 -26.63 -26.74 -0.30
C ASP A 195 -27.71 -27.56 -1.00
N ILE A 196 -27.73 -27.51 -2.33
CA ILE A 196 -28.66 -28.28 -3.16
C ILE A 196 -28.42 -29.79 -2.96
N TYR A 197 -27.16 -30.23 -2.92
CA TYR A 197 -26.80 -31.62 -2.61
C TYR A 197 -27.19 -32.02 -1.18
N LEU A 198 -26.99 -31.11 -0.21
CA LEU A 198 -27.39 -31.33 1.19
C LEU A 198 -28.90 -31.55 1.33
N GLN A 199 -29.70 -30.80 0.58
CA GLN A 199 -31.17 -30.89 0.60
C GLN A 199 -31.70 -32.09 -0.20
N LEU A 200 -30.90 -32.66 -1.10
CA LEU A 200 -31.19 -33.93 -1.78
C LEU A 200 -30.81 -35.18 -0.97
N GLY A 201 -30.14 -35.01 0.18
CA GLY A 201 -29.63 -36.13 0.98
C GLY A 201 -28.48 -36.89 0.32
N VAL A 202 -27.74 -36.24 -0.59
CA VAL A 202 -26.60 -36.85 -1.32
C VAL A 202 -25.31 -36.18 -0.85
N ILE A 203 -24.28 -36.99 -0.55
CA ILE A 203 -22.96 -36.47 -0.13
C ILE A 203 -22.33 -35.73 -1.32
N TYR A 204 -22.05 -34.43 -1.13
CA TYR A 204 -21.31 -33.63 -2.10
C TYR A 204 -19.84 -34.01 -2.06
N GLU A 205 -19.39 -34.84 -3.01
CA GLU A 205 -17.97 -35.03 -3.28
C GLU A 205 -17.50 -33.99 -4.29
N ASP A 206 -16.72 -33.04 -3.80
CA ASP A 206 -16.07 -32.00 -4.59
C ASP A 206 -15.04 -32.63 -5.54
N PRO A 207 -15.08 -32.41 -6.87
CA PRO A 207 -14.04 -32.88 -7.79
C PRO A 207 -12.66 -32.27 -7.48
N ARG A 208 -12.61 -31.11 -6.82
CA ARG A 208 -11.36 -30.52 -6.30
C ARG A 208 -10.73 -31.41 -5.22
N ASN A 209 -11.52 -32.22 -4.50
CA ASN A 209 -10.99 -33.06 -3.43
C ASN A 209 -10.13 -34.23 -3.94
N ASN A 210 -10.22 -34.67 -5.20
CA ASN A 210 -9.34 -35.75 -5.69
C ASN A 210 -8.00 -35.25 -6.24
N GLY A 211 -7.92 -33.99 -6.69
CA GLY A 211 -6.66 -33.36 -7.08
C GLY A 211 -5.92 -32.73 -5.90
N THR A 212 -6.65 -32.07 -4.99
CA THR A 212 -6.05 -31.35 -3.86
C THR A 212 -5.80 -32.25 -2.66
N ASN A 213 -6.63 -33.26 -2.34
CA ASN A 213 -6.28 -34.18 -1.25
C ASN A 213 -5.14 -35.13 -1.62
N ASN A 214 -4.99 -35.58 -2.87
CA ASN A 214 -3.88 -36.49 -3.19
C ASN A 214 -2.53 -35.77 -3.35
N GLY A 215 -2.51 -34.52 -3.81
CA GLY A 215 -1.29 -33.71 -3.82
C GLY A 215 -0.92 -33.16 -2.43
N THR A 216 -1.91 -32.68 -1.69
CA THR A 216 -1.67 -32.03 -0.39
C THR A 216 -1.60 -33.03 0.76
N ASN A 217 -2.39 -34.12 0.81
CA ASN A 217 -2.16 -35.15 1.84
C ASN A 217 -0.91 -36.00 1.54
N ASN A 218 -0.57 -36.35 0.30
CA ASN A 218 0.68 -37.10 0.11
C ASN A 218 1.92 -36.20 0.27
N GLY A 219 1.90 -34.93 -0.17
CA GLY A 219 3.03 -34.02 0.01
C GLY A 219 3.22 -33.55 1.45
N THR A 220 2.14 -33.17 2.13
CA THR A 220 2.21 -32.63 3.51
C THR A 220 2.30 -33.76 4.53
N ASN A 221 1.61 -34.89 4.34
CA ASN A 221 1.69 -35.98 5.32
C ASN A 221 2.97 -36.82 5.16
N SER A 222 3.58 -36.94 3.97
CA SER A 222 4.92 -37.55 3.83
C SER A 222 6.06 -36.58 4.15
N GLY A 223 5.92 -35.29 3.84
CA GLY A 223 6.92 -34.26 4.19
C GLY A 223 6.96 -33.94 5.68
N THR A 224 5.79 -33.86 6.33
CA THR A 224 5.70 -33.58 7.78
C THR A 224 5.93 -34.83 8.61
N ASN A 225 5.39 -36.02 8.28
CA ASN A 225 5.75 -37.21 9.07
C ASN A 225 7.20 -37.65 8.88
N ASN A 226 7.78 -37.60 7.67
CA ASN A 226 9.21 -37.93 7.52
C ASN A 226 10.11 -36.81 8.07
N GLY A 227 9.77 -35.54 7.87
CA GLY A 227 10.56 -34.42 8.39
C GLY A 227 10.55 -34.34 9.93
N THR A 228 9.39 -34.56 10.56
CA THR A 228 9.25 -34.48 12.01
C THR A 228 9.70 -35.78 12.70
N ASN A 229 9.40 -36.98 12.17
CA ASN A 229 9.98 -38.20 12.79
C ASN A 229 11.48 -38.35 12.52
N SER A 230 12.00 -37.98 11.34
CA SER A 230 13.46 -38.06 11.10
C SER A 230 14.22 -36.94 11.80
N GLY A 231 13.65 -35.72 11.88
CA GLY A 231 14.28 -34.59 12.57
C GLY A 231 14.27 -34.73 14.09
N THR A 232 13.16 -35.19 14.68
CA THR A 232 13.04 -35.34 16.13
C THR A 232 13.72 -36.64 16.61
N ASN A 233 13.58 -37.79 15.93
CA ASN A 233 14.32 -38.99 16.37
C ASN A 233 15.83 -38.93 16.10
N ASN A 234 16.30 -38.38 14.97
CA ASN A 234 17.75 -38.28 14.74
C ASN A 234 18.38 -37.12 15.52
N GLY A 235 17.66 -36.01 15.73
CA GLY A 235 18.14 -34.88 16.53
C GLY A 235 18.24 -35.22 18.01
N THR A 236 17.23 -35.91 18.57
CA THR A 236 17.23 -36.27 20.00
C THR A 236 18.11 -37.49 20.28
N ASN A 237 18.18 -38.51 19.42
CA ASN A 237 19.10 -39.64 19.67
C ASN A 237 20.58 -39.31 19.39
N ASN A 238 20.91 -38.55 18.33
CA ASN A 238 22.32 -38.20 18.07
C ASN A 238 22.81 -37.07 18.98
N GLY A 239 21.95 -36.12 19.36
CA GLY A 239 22.29 -35.04 20.29
C GLY A 239 22.56 -35.56 21.72
N THR A 240 21.74 -36.52 22.19
CA THR A 240 21.89 -37.05 23.54
C THR A 240 23.02 -38.09 23.64
N ASN A 241 23.23 -38.93 22.62
CA ASN A 241 24.36 -39.89 22.64
C ASN A 241 25.73 -39.26 22.36
N ASN A 242 25.83 -38.25 21.47
CA ASN A 242 27.13 -37.61 21.20
C ASN A 242 27.47 -36.49 22.19
N GLY A 243 26.46 -35.83 22.78
CA GLY A 243 26.67 -34.83 23.83
C GLY A 243 27.15 -35.43 25.15
N THR A 244 26.63 -36.61 25.53
CA THR A 244 27.01 -37.25 26.80
C THR A 244 28.35 -37.98 26.70
N ASN A 245 28.72 -38.53 25.53
CA ASN A 245 30.02 -39.19 25.35
C ASN A 245 31.20 -38.23 25.10
N ASN A 246 30.98 -37.07 24.48
CA ASN A 246 32.08 -36.11 24.23
C ASN A 246 32.14 -34.95 25.25
N GLY A 247 31.09 -34.73 26.03
CA GLY A 247 31.07 -33.74 27.11
C GLY A 247 31.81 -34.17 28.39
N THR A 248 32.12 -35.46 28.54
CA THR A 248 32.80 -35.99 29.73
C THR A 248 34.32 -36.07 29.59
N ASN A 249 34.88 -35.71 28.42
CA ASN A 249 36.32 -35.92 28.18
C ASN A 249 37.11 -34.75 27.64
N ASN A 250 36.58 -33.52 27.63
CA ASN A 250 37.44 -32.33 27.51
C ASN A 250 36.77 -31.08 28.06
N GLY A 251 37.25 -30.67 29.24
CA GLY A 251 37.54 -29.26 29.46
C GLY A 251 36.38 -28.40 29.93
N THR A 252 36.09 -28.52 31.22
CA THR A 252 35.93 -27.37 32.12
C THR A 252 36.76 -26.16 31.65
N ASN A 253 36.14 -24.97 31.72
CA ASN A 253 36.64 -23.65 31.31
C ASN A 253 36.60 -23.30 29.81
N ASN A 254 35.39 -23.10 29.31
CA ASN A 254 35.01 -21.82 28.68
C ASN A 254 33.49 -21.79 28.50
N GLY A 255 32.81 -21.58 29.63
CA GLY A 255 31.39 -21.29 29.64
C GLY A 255 31.11 -19.94 28.97
N THR A 256 29.95 -19.92 28.31
CA THR A 256 29.03 -18.78 28.33
C THR A 256 29.23 -17.62 27.36
N ASN A 257 29.80 -17.82 26.16
CA ASN A 257 29.56 -16.83 25.08
C ASN A 257 29.52 -17.32 23.63
N ASN A 258 29.85 -18.59 23.33
CA ASN A 258 29.90 -19.07 21.93
C ASN A 258 28.79 -20.07 21.54
N GLY A 259 27.99 -20.58 22.48
CA GLY A 259 26.92 -21.53 22.17
C GLY A 259 25.66 -20.88 21.59
N THR A 260 25.28 -19.71 22.09
CA THR A 260 23.98 -19.11 21.74
C THR A 260 24.00 -18.38 20.39
N ASN A 261 25.18 -17.96 19.92
CA ASN A 261 25.29 -17.18 18.68
C ASN A 261 25.51 -18.05 17.43
N ASN A 262 26.14 -19.23 17.54
CA ASN A 262 26.38 -20.08 16.37
C ASN A 262 25.20 -20.98 16.00
N ASP A 263 24.41 -21.46 16.98
CA ASP A 263 23.26 -22.31 16.68
C ASP A 263 22.09 -21.53 16.08
N THR A 264 21.90 -20.28 16.52
CA THR A 264 20.83 -19.41 15.98
C THR A 264 21.16 -18.90 14.58
N ASN A 265 22.43 -18.64 14.27
CA ASN A 265 22.82 -18.14 12.94
C ASN A 265 22.88 -19.25 11.89
N ASN A 266 23.38 -20.45 12.22
CA ASN A 266 23.44 -21.55 11.24
C ASN A 266 22.09 -22.23 11.00
N GLY A 267 21.22 -22.33 12.01
CA GLY A 267 19.86 -22.88 11.84
C GLY A 267 18.97 -22.00 10.98
N THR A 268 19.05 -20.68 11.18
CA THR A 268 18.20 -19.72 10.44
C THR A 268 18.74 -19.46 9.04
N ASN A 269 20.05 -19.26 8.84
CA ASN A 269 20.57 -19.04 7.48
C ASN A 269 20.52 -20.28 6.60
N ASN A 270 20.82 -21.49 7.08
CA ASN A 270 20.75 -22.67 6.20
C ASN A 270 19.31 -23.13 5.94
N GLY A 271 18.39 -22.92 6.88
CA GLY A 271 16.97 -23.22 6.71
C GLY A 271 16.28 -22.27 5.71
N THR A 272 16.55 -20.97 5.81
CA THR A 272 15.95 -19.99 4.91
C THR A 272 16.65 -19.97 3.55
N ASN A 273 17.98 -20.08 3.47
CA ASN A 273 18.67 -19.96 2.19
C ASN A 273 18.52 -21.22 1.31
N ASN A 274 18.50 -22.45 1.89
CA ASN A 274 18.21 -23.66 1.09
C ASN A 274 16.72 -23.85 0.79
N GLY A 275 15.82 -23.43 1.71
CA GLY A 275 14.38 -23.48 1.48
C GLY A 275 13.94 -22.49 0.41
N THR A 276 14.47 -21.27 0.43
CA THR A 276 14.12 -20.23 -0.54
C THR A 276 14.85 -20.42 -1.87
N ASN A 277 16.13 -20.81 -1.92
CA ASN A 277 16.78 -21.06 -3.22
C ASN A 277 16.28 -22.33 -3.93
N ASN A 278 16.02 -23.45 -3.24
CA ASN A 278 15.48 -24.63 -3.94
C ASN A 278 14.00 -24.47 -4.31
N GLY A 279 13.21 -23.75 -3.50
CA GLY A 279 11.82 -23.41 -3.83
C GLY A 279 11.73 -22.44 -5.01
N THR A 280 12.61 -21.44 -5.07
CA THR A 280 12.58 -20.42 -6.12
C THR A 280 13.26 -20.91 -7.40
N ASN A 281 14.38 -21.65 -7.36
CA ASN A 281 15.00 -22.17 -8.60
C ASN A 281 14.21 -23.34 -9.21
N ASN A 282 13.65 -24.28 -8.45
CA ASN A 282 12.85 -25.35 -9.07
C ASN A 282 11.45 -24.87 -9.48
N GLY A 283 10.89 -23.88 -8.79
CA GLY A 283 9.63 -23.24 -9.19
C GLY A 283 9.78 -22.35 -10.44
N THR A 284 10.92 -21.66 -10.58
CA THR A 284 11.16 -20.77 -11.72
C THR A 284 11.68 -21.53 -12.94
N ASN A 285 12.62 -22.49 -12.81
CA ASN A 285 13.12 -23.23 -13.99
C ASN A 285 12.12 -24.22 -14.58
N ASN A 286 11.23 -24.84 -13.79
CA ASN A 286 10.14 -25.65 -14.36
C ASN A 286 8.99 -24.78 -14.90
N GLY A 287 8.88 -23.52 -14.47
CA GLY A 287 7.92 -22.56 -15.00
C GLY A 287 8.37 -21.84 -16.28
N THR A 288 9.68 -21.60 -16.47
CA THR A 288 10.20 -20.86 -17.64
C THR A 288 10.77 -21.72 -18.75
N ASN A 289 11.04 -23.01 -18.54
CA ASN A 289 11.45 -23.91 -19.63
C ASN A 289 10.28 -24.68 -20.28
N GLU A 290 9.06 -24.60 -19.75
CA GLU A 290 7.85 -25.14 -20.42
C GLU A 290 7.13 -24.09 -21.29
N THR A 291 7.58 -22.82 -21.32
CA THR A 291 6.97 -21.79 -22.17
C THR A 291 7.61 -21.64 -23.56
N ASN A 292 8.58 -22.49 -23.91
CA ASN A 292 9.22 -22.44 -25.23
C ASN A 292 8.98 -23.69 -26.10
N ASP A 293 8.07 -24.59 -25.72
CA ASP A 293 7.63 -25.63 -26.64
C ASP A 293 6.12 -25.52 -26.89
N THR A 294 5.78 -25.06 -28.10
CA THR A 294 4.46 -24.63 -28.58
C THR A 294 3.43 -25.77 -28.71
N GLY A 295 3.60 -26.87 -27.96
CA GLY A 295 2.72 -28.04 -27.98
C GLY A 295 2.01 -28.36 -26.66
N TYR A 296 2.51 -27.91 -25.48
CA TYR A 296 1.96 -28.32 -24.18
C TYR A 296 0.95 -27.34 -23.56
N ALA A 297 1.04 -26.05 -23.88
CA ALA A 297 0.13 -25.02 -23.35
C ALA A 297 -1.34 -25.17 -23.83
N SER A 298 -1.57 -25.80 -24.98
CA SER A 298 -2.93 -26.11 -25.45
C SER A 298 -3.62 -27.16 -24.56
N THR A 299 -2.88 -28.19 -24.11
CA THR A 299 -3.46 -29.31 -23.36
C THR A 299 -3.80 -29.00 -21.90
N LEU A 300 -3.05 -28.10 -21.24
CA LEU A 300 -3.35 -27.66 -19.86
C LEU A 300 -4.46 -26.62 -19.81
N GLN A 301 -4.53 -25.74 -20.80
CA GLN A 301 -5.65 -24.80 -20.92
C GLN A 301 -6.92 -25.53 -21.33
N GLU A 302 -6.86 -26.48 -22.28
CA GLU A 302 -7.97 -27.40 -22.57
C GLU A 302 -8.38 -28.20 -21.33
N LYS A 303 -7.46 -28.81 -20.56
CA LYS A 303 -7.80 -29.49 -19.30
C LYS A 303 -8.40 -28.57 -18.26
N TYR A 304 -7.92 -27.33 -18.11
CA TYR A 304 -8.46 -26.36 -17.14
C TYR A 304 -9.86 -25.86 -17.53
N TYR A 305 -10.11 -25.66 -18.83
CA TYR A 305 -11.45 -25.35 -19.35
C TYR A 305 -12.37 -26.58 -19.26
N LEU A 306 -11.92 -27.76 -19.68
CA LEU A 306 -12.64 -29.03 -19.48
C LEU A 306 -12.99 -29.25 -18.01
N ASN A 307 -12.08 -29.02 -17.05
CA ASN A 307 -12.35 -29.20 -15.62
C ASN A 307 -13.38 -28.19 -15.05
N LYS A 308 -13.42 -26.96 -15.59
CA LYS A 308 -14.48 -25.99 -15.28
C LYS A 308 -15.86 -26.41 -15.85
N TYR A 309 -15.88 -27.24 -16.89
CA TYR A 309 -17.09 -27.73 -17.57
C TYR A 309 -17.48 -29.17 -17.22
N HIS A 310 -16.59 -30.01 -16.65
CA HIS A 310 -16.91 -31.36 -16.13
C HIS A 310 -17.90 -31.32 -14.95
N ILE A 311 -18.11 -30.13 -14.40
CA ILE A 311 -19.02 -29.88 -13.27
C ILE A 311 -20.42 -29.41 -13.75
N ASN A 312 -20.63 -29.05 -15.02
CA ASN A 312 -21.91 -28.50 -15.46
C ASN A 312 -22.98 -29.58 -15.78
N ARG A 313 -22.62 -30.70 -16.42
CA ARG A 313 -23.59 -31.72 -16.88
C ARG A 313 -24.25 -32.48 -15.72
N LYS A 314 -23.46 -32.91 -14.73
CA LYS A 314 -23.96 -33.60 -13.54
C LYS A 314 -24.90 -32.71 -12.74
N HIS A 315 -24.52 -31.45 -12.53
CA HIS A 315 -25.35 -30.46 -11.84
C HIS A 315 -26.61 -30.08 -12.62
N PHE A 316 -26.53 -30.03 -13.95
CA PHE A 316 -27.69 -29.82 -14.81
C PHE A 316 -28.73 -30.94 -14.64
N ILE A 317 -28.28 -32.20 -14.64
CA ILE A 317 -29.15 -33.37 -14.44
C ILE A 317 -29.70 -33.43 -13.00
N ASP A 318 -28.87 -33.10 -11.99
CA ASP A 318 -29.32 -33.02 -10.59
C ASP A 318 -30.34 -31.89 -10.37
N CYS A 319 -30.14 -30.73 -11.01
CA CYS A 319 -31.11 -29.64 -11.01
C CYS A 319 -32.45 -30.08 -11.63
N LEU A 320 -32.42 -30.82 -12.74
CA LEU A 320 -33.63 -31.37 -13.34
C LEU A 320 -34.38 -32.35 -12.43
N TYR A 321 -33.65 -33.20 -11.70
CA TYR A 321 -34.25 -34.11 -10.73
C TYR A 321 -34.92 -33.35 -9.57
N LEU A 322 -34.33 -32.24 -9.13
CA LEU A 322 -34.91 -31.36 -8.12
C LEU A 322 -36.17 -30.65 -8.59
N ILE A 323 -36.15 -30.14 -9.82
CA ILE A 323 -37.32 -29.50 -10.43
C ILE A 323 -38.44 -30.55 -10.51
N TYR A 324 -38.15 -31.79 -10.88
CA TYR A 324 -39.11 -32.89 -10.83
C TYR A 324 -39.67 -33.09 -9.40
N LYS A 325 -38.81 -33.24 -8.39
CA LYS A 325 -39.23 -33.49 -7.00
C LYS A 325 -40.02 -32.34 -6.37
N SER A 326 -39.74 -31.11 -6.77
CA SER A 326 -40.28 -29.90 -6.15
C SER A 326 -41.59 -29.42 -6.76
N ASN A 327 -42.06 -30.07 -7.84
CA ASN A 327 -43.22 -29.63 -8.60
C ASN A 327 -44.13 -30.82 -8.94
N LYS A 328 -45.43 -30.58 -9.15
CA LYS A 328 -46.35 -31.62 -9.64
C LYS A 328 -45.88 -32.14 -11.00
N PHE A 329 -46.03 -33.44 -11.25
CA PHE A 329 -45.52 -34.10 -12.47
C PHE A 329 -46.00 -33.43 -13.77
N ASP A 330 -47.30 -33.15 -13.91
CA ASP A 330 -47.83 -32.50 -15.12
C ASP A 330 -47.27 -31.09 -15.32
N SER A 331 -47.09 -30.35 -14.21
CA SER A 331 -46.48 -29.03 -14.22
C SER A 331 -45.01 -29.10 -14.61
N PHE A 332 -44.27 -30.08 -14.10
CA PHE A 332 -42.89 -30.33 -14.49
C PHE A 332 -42.77 -30.68 -15.97
N LYS A 333 -43.57 -31.66 -16.45
CA LYS A 333 -43.59 -32.09 -17.85
C LYS A 333 -43.92 -30.94 -18.79
N SER A 334 -44.96 -30.16 -18.48
CA SER A 334 -45.34 -28.98 -19.26
C SER A 334 -44.23 -27.93 -19.28
N THR A 335 -43.62 -27.64 -18.12
CA THR A 335 -42.52 -26.67 -18.00
C THR A 335 -41.30 -27.12 -18.80
N LEU A 336 -40.94 -28.40 -18.73
CA LEU A 336 -39.84 -28.98 -19.48
C LEU A 336 -40.05 -28.80 -21.00
N ASN A 337 -41.28 -29.03 -21.49
CA ASN A 337 -41.61 -28.80 -22.90
C ASN A 337 -41.41 -27.33 -23.31
N HIS A 338 -41.89 -26.37 -22.52
CA HIS A 338 -41.71 -24.94 -22.81
C HIS A 338 -40.22 -24.53 -22.84
N ILE A 339 -39.40 -25.09 -21.95
CA ILE A 339 -37.94 -24.83 -21.94
C ILE A 339 -37.28 -25.44 -23.17
N ILE A 340 -37.67 -26.65 -23.57
CA ILE A 340 -37.17 -27.29 -24.80
C ILE A 340 -37.52 -26.47 -26.03
N GLU A 341 -38.79 -26.07 -26.19
CA GLU A 341 -39.24 -25.23 -27.31
C GLU A 341 -38.44 -23.92 -27.37
N TYR A 342 -38.22 -23.28 -26.22
CA TYR A 342 -37.43 -22.08 -26.11
C TYR A 342 -35.97 -22.29 -26.58
N LEU A 343 -35.30 -23.32 -26.07
CA LEU A 343 -33.91 -23.60 -26.42
C LEU A 343 -33.76 -24.07 -27.86
N GLN A 344 -34.74 -24.81 -28.41
CA GLN A 344 -34.76 -25.16 -29.83
C GLN A 344 -34.84 -23.91 -30.72
N GLN A 345 -35.63 -22.91 -30.34
CA GLN A 345 -35.69 -21.65 -31.07
C GLN A 345 -34.38 -20.87 -30.99
N LEU A 346 -33.77 -20.81 -29.80
CA LEU A 346 -32.45 -20.18 -29.59
C LEU A 346 -31.38 -20.84 -30.45
N VAL A 347 -31.26 -22.16 -30.39
CA VAL A 347 -30.28 -22.95 -31.14
C VAL A 347 -30.45 -22.78 -32.65
N LYS A 348 -31.69 -22.72 -33.15
CA LYS A 348 -31.96 -22.50 -34.59
C LYS A 348 -31.63 -21.09 -35.06
N ASN A 349 -31.66 -20.10 -34.17
CA ASN A 349 -31.52 -18.68 -34.50
C ASN A 349 -30.50 -18.02 -33.56
N LEU A 350 -29.28 -18.56 -33.51
CA LEU A 350 -28.23 -18.08 -32.59
C LEU A 350 -27.88 -16.62 -32.83
N ASP A 351 -28.01 -16.09 -34.04
CA ASP A 351 -27.71 -14.67 -34.33
C ASP A 351 -28.75 -13.71 -33.72
N SER A 352 -29.88 -14.22 -33.23
CA SER A 352 -30.95 -13.40 -32.67
C SER A 352 -30.69 -13.02 -31.22
N ASP A 353 -30.26 -11.78 -31.01
CA ASP A 353 -30.14 -11.16 -29.68
C ASP A 353 -31.48 -11.13 -28.92
N GLN A 354 -32.62 -11.19 -29.63
CA GLN A 354 -33.94 -11.25 -29.00
C GLN A 354 -34.17 -12.55 -28.23
N LEU A 355 -33.65 -13.68 -28.74
CA LEU A 355 -33.75 -15.00 -28.10
C LEU A 355 -32.63 -15.23 -27.09
N LYS A 356 -31.53 -14.48 -27.15
CA LYS A 356 -30.51 -14.50 -26.10
C LYS A 356 -30.94 -13.73 -24.85
N LEU A 357 -31.87 -12.79 -24.98
CA LEU A 357 -32.30 -11.88 -23.93
C LEU A 357 -33.74 -12.16 -23.46
N ILE A 358 -33.89 -12.66 -22.23
CA ILE A 358 -35.18 -12.94 -21.62
C ILE A 358 -35.49 -11.91 -20.55
N ASN A 359 -36.69 -11.33 -20.59
CA ASN A 359 -37.22 -10.51 -19.49
C ASN A 359 -37.90 -11.42 -18.46
N LEU A 360 -37.39 -11.48 -17.24
CA LEU A 360 -37.96 -12.28 -16.14
C LEU A 360 -39.30 -11.74 -15.64
N VAL A 361 -39.64 -10.49 -15.95
CA VAL A 361 -40.94 -9.87 -15.64
C VAL A 361 -42.01 -10.20 -16.68
N ASN A 362 -41.63 -10.84 -17.81
CA ASN A 362 -42.58 -11.23 -18.82
C ASN A 362 -43.62 -12.23 -18.25
N PRO A 363 -44.94 -11.93 -18.33
CA PRO A 363 -45.97 -12.74 -17.68
C PRO A 363 -46.11 -14.15 -18.26
N VAL A 364 -45.83 -14.32 -19.56
CA VAL A 364 -45.84 -15.64 -20.21
C VAL A 364 -44.68 -16.49 -19.71
N PHE A 365 -43.47 -15.90 -19.64
CA PHE A 365 -42.29 -16.58 -19.11
C PHE A 365 -42.44 -16.91 -17.61
N GLN A 366 -43.01 -16.00 -16.82
CA GLN A 366 -43.31 -16.24 -15.41
C GLN A 366 -44.31 -17.39 -15.23
N LYS A 367 -45.44 -17.32 -15.93
CA LYS A 367 -46.50 -18.33 -15.81
C LYS A 367 -46.03 -19.70 -16.28
N ASN A 368 -45.35 -19.79 -17.41
CA ASN A 368 -45.03 -21.07 -18.01
C ASN A 368 -43.76 -21.69 -17.42
N ILE A 369 -42.75 -20.88 -17.08
CA ILE A 369 -41.41 -21.36 -16.68
C ILE A 369 -41.08 -20.99 -15.22
N LEU A 370 -41.03 -19.70 -14.86
CA LEU A 370 -40.48 -19.29 -13.55
C LEU A 370 -41.35 -19.62 -12.34
N SER A 371 -42.66 -19.82 -12.54
CA SER A 371 -43.57 -20.23 -11.46
C SER A 371 -43.27 -21.62 -10.89
N LYS A 372 -42.38 -22.40 -11.52
CA LYS A 372 -41.99 -23.74 -11.09
C LYS A 372 -40.64 -23.66 -10.38
N LYS A 373 -40.55 -24.32 -9.23
CA LYS A 373 -39.36 -24.27 -8.37
C LYS A 373 -38.14 -24.81 -9.13
N GLY A 374 -37.03 -24.07 -9.07
CA GLY A 374 -35.72 -24.47 -9.62
C GLY A 374 -35.48 -24.14 -11.09
N THR A 375 -36.48 -23.67 -11.85
CA THR A 375 -36.32 -23.44 -13.30
C THR A 375 -35.35 -22.31 -13.64
N LEU A 376 -35.28 -21.24 -12.85
CA LEU A 376 -34.31 -20.16 -13.09
C LEU A 376 -32.86 -20.67 -12.99
N LEU A 377 -32.57 -21.55 -12.04
CA LEU A 377 -31.24 -22.15 -11.88
C LEU A 377 -30.86 -22.98 -13.12
N LEU A 378 -31.83 -23.66 -13.73
CA LEU A 378 -31.62 -24.40 -14.96
C LEU A 378 -31.12 -23.49 -16.09
N PHE A 379 -31.71 -22.29 -16.25
CA PHE A 379 -31.23 -21.30 -17.23
C PHE A 379 -29.81 -20.81 -16.91
N ILE A 380 -29.48 -20.60 -15.64
CA ILE A 380 -28.12 -20.22 -15.23
C ILE A 380 -27.12 -21.31 -15.60
N LEU A 381 -27.45 -22.59 -15.37
CA LEU A 381 -26.60 -23.73 -15.75
C LEU A 381 -26.42 -23.86 -17.27
N ILE A 382 -27.43 -23.49 -18.06
CA ILE A 382 -27.33 -23.39 -19.54
C ILE A 382 -26.36 -22.28 -19.97
N GLY A 383 -26.08 -21.30 -19.11
CA GLY A 383 -25.13 -20.21 -19.37
C GLY A 383 -25.75 -18.82 -19.38
N TYR A 384 -27.01 -18.67 -18.96
CA TYR A 384 -27.63 -17.36 -18.81
C TYR A 384 -27.10 -16.62 -17.59
N ILE A 385 -26.89 -15.31 -17.74
CA ILE A 385 -26.39 -14.43 -16.70
C ILE A 385 -27.46 -13.37 -16.39
N LEU A 386 -27.72 -13.11 -15.11
CA LEU A 386 -28.60 -12.03 -14.68
C LEU A 386 -28.03 -10.66 -15.08
N LYS A 387 -28.89 -9.80 -15.64
CA LYS A 387 -28.54 -8.46 -16.11
C LYS A 387 -29.60 -7.46 -15.67
N LYS A 388 -29.15 -6.30 -15.19
CA LYS A 388 -30.02 -5.15 -15.00
C LYS A 388 -30.19 -4.38 -16.31
N PRO A 389 -31.26 -3.59 -16.49
CA PRO A 389 -31.48 -2.80 -17.70
C PRO A 389 -30.29 -1.88 -18.04
N GLU A 390 -29.58 -1.38 -17.05
CA GLU A 390 -28.42 -0.50 -17.23
C GLU A 390 -27.22 -1.25 -17.83
N ASP A 391 -27.02 -2.51 -17.45
CA ASP A 391 -25.90 -3.35 -17.92
C ASP A 391 -26.05 -3.75 -19.40
N ILE A 392 -27.27 -3.69 -19.93
CA ILE A 392 -27.62 -4.09 -21.30
C ILE A 392 -28.32 -2.96 -22.07
N TYR A 393 -28.15 -1.71 -21.64
CA TYR A 393 -28.81 -0.55 -22.24
C TYR A 393 -28.64 -0.48 -23.77
N GLN A 394 -27.41 -0.67 -24.25
CA GLN A 394 -27.08 -0.70 -25.68
C GLN A 394 -27.80 -1.83 -26.43
N LEU A 395 -27.95 -2.99 -25.78
CA LEU A 395 -28.67 -4.14 -26.35
C LEU A 395 -30.18 -3.88 -26.40
N LEU A 396 -30.76 -3.25 -25.37
CA LEU A 396 -32.19 -2.91 -25.33
C LEU A 396 -32.56 -1.92 -26.43
N ILE A 397 -31.73 -0.91 -26.67
CA ILE A 397 -31.90 0.03 -27.79
C ILE A 397 -31.80 -0.70 -29.13
N LYS A 398 -30.78 -1.56 -29.32
CA LYS A 398 -30.62 -2.36 -30.54
C LYS A 398 -31.88 -3.19 -30.85
N LEU A 399 -32.55 -3.68 -29.81
CA LEU A 399 -33.76 -4.50 -29.93
C LEU A 399 -35.06 -3.68 -29.94
N ASN A 400 -34.98 -2.35 -29.94
CA ASN A 400 -36.11 -1.42 -29.86
C ASN A 400 -37.05 -1.70 -28.67
N LYS A 401 -36.47 -2.02 -27.50
CA LYS A 401 -37.21 -2.27 -26.25
C LYS A 401 -37.07 -1.06 -25.33
N GLU A 402 -38.18 -0.66 -24.71
CA GLU A 402 -38.17 0.40 -23.69
C GLU A 402 -37.35 -0.01 -22.45
N VAL A 403 -36.57 0.94 -21.94
CA VAL A 403 -35.74 0.73 -20.74
C VAL A 403 -36.63 0.98 -19.52
N ASN A 404 -37.13 -0.11 -18.95
CA ASN A 404 -37.86 -0.09 -17.68
C ASN A 404 -36.93 -0.59 -16.57
N HIS A 405 -36.60 0.28 -15.62
CA HIS A 405 -35.74 0.00 -14.47
C HIS A 405 -36.28 -1.09 -13.52
N ASN A 406 -37.58 -1.38 -13.60
CA ASN A 406 -38.21 -2.46 -12.81
C ASN A 406 -38.04 -3.85 -13.46
N ASN A 407 -37.57 -3.93 -14.70
CA ASN A 407 -37.36 -5.20 -15.38
C ASN A 407 -36.02 -5.84 -14.96
N ILE A 408 -36.01 -7.16 -14.88
CA ILE A 408 -34.80 -7.95 -14.68
C ILE A 408 -34.65 -8.87 -15.88
N TYR A 409 -33.46 -8.94 -16.45
CA TYR A 409 -33.17 -9.76 -17.60
C TYR A 409 -32.22 -10.90 -17.27
N ILE A 410 -32.31 -11.96 -18.06
CA ILE A 410 -31.20 -12.90 -18.21
C ILE A 410 -30.71 -12.87 -19.65
N TYR A 411 -29.40 -12.90 -19.81
CA TYR A 411 -28.75 -12.82 -21.11
C TYR A 411 -27.68 -13.92 -21.23
N ILE A 412 -27.71 -14.67 -22.33
CA ILE A 412 -26.63 -15.60 -22.67
C ILE A 412 -25.58 -14.87 -23.52
N GLN A 413 -24.41 -14.68 -22.95
CA GLN A 413 -23.35 -13.91 -23.58
C GLN A 413 -22.60 -14.78 -24.59
N GLU A 414 -22.74 -14.44 -25.87
CA GLU A 414 -21.99 -15.06 -26.95
C GLU A 414 -20.52 -14.64 -26.92
N PRO A 415 -19.57 -15.59 -26.91
CA PRO A 415 -18.15 -15.29 -27.09
C PRO A 415 -17.86 -14.75 -28.49
N ASN A 416 -16.90 -13.85 -28.63
CA ASN A 416 -16.53 -13.35 -29.95
C ASN A 416 -15.80 -14.43 -30.76
N ILE A 417 -16.47 -14.94 -31.80
CA ILE A 417 -15.99 -16.02 -32.67
C ILE A 417 -14.67 -15.69 -33.39
N THR A 418 -14.45 -14.41 -33.75
CA THR A 418 -13.24 -14.00 -34.47
C THR A 418 -12.03 -13.89 -33.55
N ILE A 419 -12.27 -13.69 -32.25
CA ILE A 419 -11.22 -13.60 -31.22
C ILE A 419 -10.87 -14.99 -30.69
N ASN A 420 -11.86 -15.86 -30.48
CA ASN A 420 -11.63 -17.19 -29.91
C ASN A 420 -12.71 -18.20 -30.35
N TYR A 421 -12.44 -18.89 -31.45
CA TYR A 421 -13.34 -19.90 -32.01
C TYR A 421 -13.57 -21.08 -31.06
N GLU A 422 -12.53 -21.61 -30.41
CA GLU A 422 -12.68 -22.74 -29.49
C GLU A 422 -13.60 -22.41 -28.31
N LYS A 423 -13.50 -21.19 -27.78
CA LYS A 423 -14.40 -20.73 -26.71
C LYS A 423 -15.85 -20.60 -27.20
N TRP A 424 -16.07 -20.12 -28.42
CA TRP A 424 -17.39 -20.06 -29.03
C TRP A 424 -17.95 -21.47 -29.28
N LYS A 425 -17.13 -22.39 -29.80
CA LYS A 425 -17.49 -23.78 -30.06
C LYS A 425 -17.91 -24.50 -28.79
N LEU A 426 -17.11 -24.42 -27.72
CA LEU A 426 -17.45 -25.01 -26.41
C LEU A 426 -18.74 -24.41 -25.82
N TRP A 427 -18.94 -23.10 -25.97
CA TRP A 427 -20.16 -22.42 -25.54
C TRP A 427 -21.39 -22.94 -26.29
N TYR A 428 -21.29 -23.08 -27.61
CA TYR A 428 -22.38 -23.59 -28.44
C TYR A 428 -22.67 -25.08 -28.17
N GLU A 429 -21.63 -25.90 -28.08
CA GLU A 429 -21.73 -27.33 -27.72
C GLU A 429 -22.41 -27.51 -26.35
N HIS A 430 -22.13 -26.63 -25.39
CA HIS A 430 -22.78 -26.65 -24.07
C HIS A 430 -24.29 -26.41 -24.15
N ILE A 431 -24.73 -25.43 -24.93
CA ILE A 431 -26.16 -25.15 -25.14
C ILE A 431 -26.85 -26.33 -25.85
N GLN A 432 -26.21 -26.87 -26.89
CA GLN A 432 -26.70 -28.03 -27.63
C GLN A 432 -26.83 -29.27 -26.76
N LEU A 433 -25.83 -29.53 -25.92
CA LEU A 433 -25.84 -30.65 -25.01
C LEU A 433 -26.94 -30.51 -23.95
N SER A 434 -27.10 -29.30 -23.39
CA SER A 434 -28.20 -29.00 -22.46
C SER A 434 -29.56 -29.27 -23.10
N LEU A 435 -29.76 -28.83 -24.34
CA LEU A 435 -30.98 -29.12 -25.10
C LEU A 435 -31.17 -30.63 -25.35
N THR A 436 -30.09 -31.34 -25.67
CA THR A 436 -30.10 -32.79 -25.90
C THR A 436 -30.54 -33.55 -24.65
N ILE A 437 -29.95 -33.23 -23.49
CA ILE A 437 -30.33 -33.83 -22.20
C ILE A 437 -31.82 -33.59 -21.91
N LEU A 438 -32.32 -32.36 -22.10
CA LEU A 438 -33.73 -32.02 -21.88
C LEU A 438 -34.65 -32.82 -22.82
N CYS A 439 -34.29 -32.93 -24.10
CA CYS A 439 -35.05 -33.70 -25.08
C CYS A 439 -35.06 -35.19 -24.75
N THR A 440 -33.93 -35.76 -24.35
CA THR A 440 -33.84 -37.16 -23.93
C THR A 440 -34.71 -37.40 -22.70
N LEU A 441 -34.57 -36.58 -21.64
CA LEU A 441 -35.42 -36.67 -20.45
C LEU A 441 -36.91 -36.59 -20.80
N TYR A 442 -37.30 -35.62 -21.63
CA TYR A 442 -38.69 -35.44 -22.04
C TYR A 442 -39.24 -36.65 -22.79
N ARG A 443 -38.44 -37.26 -23.69
CA ARG A 443 -38.83 -38.50 -24.38
C ARG A 443 -39.09 -39.66 -23.42
N TYR A 444 -38.25 -39.84 -22.40
CA TYR A 444 -38.45 -40.90 -21.40
C TYR A 444 -39.66 -40.64 -20.52
N ILE A 445 -39.84 -39.41 -20.06
CA ILE A 445 -41.01 -39.00 -19.26
C ILE A 445 -42.31 -39.13 -20.07
N ASN A 446 -42.28 -38.82 -21.37
CA ASN A 446 -43.48 -38.84 -22.20
C ASN A 446 -43.99 -40.26 -22.50
N LYS A 447 -43.19 -41.30 -22.26
CA LYS A 447 -43.64 -42.71 -22.37
C LYS A 447 -44.65 -43.09 -21.28
N TYR A 448 -44.69 -42.35 -20.17
CA TYR A 448 -45.62 -42.61 -19.08
C TYR A 448 -46.94 -41.88 -19.30
N SER A 449 -48.03 -42.65 -19.42
CA SER A 449 -49.40 -42.12 -19.50
C SER A 449 -49.95 -41.72 -18.13
N ASN A 450 -49.46 -42.36 -17.05
CA ASN A 450 -49.77 -42.04 -15.66
C ASN A 450 -48.53 -41.45 -14.96
N ILE A 451 -48.71 -40.86 -13.78
CA ILE A 451 -47.59 -40.35 -12.97
C ILE A 451 -46.63 -41.52 -12.67
N PRO A 452 -45.36 -41.46 -13.12
CA PRO A 452 -44.39 -42.52 -12.90
C PRO A 452 -44.04 -42.63 -11.42
N THR A 453 -43.64 -43.83 -10.99
CA THR A 453 -43.14 -44.02 -9.62
C THR A 453 -41.79 -43.33 -9.46
N ASP A 454 -41.46 -42.98 -8.21
CA ASP A 454 -40.19 -42.32 -7.91
C ASP A 454 -38.97 -43.15 -8.32
N ASP A 455 -39.05 -44.47 -8.26
CA ASP A 455 -37.95 -45.35 -8.66
C ASP A 455 -37.81 -45.41 -10.18
N GLN A 456 -38.93 -45.40 -10.93
CA GLN A 456 -38.89 -45.28 -12.40
C GLN A 456 -38.21 -43.98 -12.83
N VAL A 457 -38.54 -42.86 -12.16
CA VAL A 457 -37.92 -41.58 -12.48
C VAL A 457 -36.45 -41.54 -12.08
N LYS A 458 -36.08 -42.05 -10.90
CA LYS A 458 -34.67 -42.18 -10.48
C LYS A 458 -33.84 -42.97 -11.50
N SER A 459 -34.36 -44.08 -12.02
CA SER A 459 -33.67 -44.87 -13.06
C SER A 459 -33.42 -44.07 -14.34
N ILE A 460 -34.36 -43.21 -14.75
CA ILE A 460 -34.16 -42.30 -15.90
C ILE A 460 -33.03 -41.32 -15.62
N PHE A 461 -32.99 -40.72 -14.42
CA PHE A 461 -31.94 -39.77 -14.05
C PHE A 461 -30.56 -40.42 -13.88
N LEU A 462 -30.50 -41.65 -13.39
CA LEU A 462 -29.26 -42.45 -13.36
C LEU A 462 -28.76 -42.73 -14.78
N PHE A 463 -29.65 -43.17 -15.67
CA PHE A 463 -29.33 -43.36 -17.08
C PHE A 463 -28.79 -42.07 -17.73
N LEU A 464 -29.44 -40.92 -17.52
CA LEU A 464 -28.95 -39.64 -18.06
C LEU A 464 -27.56 -39.29 -17.52
N LYS A 465 -27.27 -39.58 -16.25
CA LYS A 465 -25.92 -39.36 -15.69
C LYS A 465 -24.90 -40.27 -16.36
N GLU A 466 -25.23 -41.54 -16.56
CA GLU A 466 -24.35 -42.49 -17.25
C GLU A 466 -24.10 -42.07 -18.71
N GLU A 467 -25.15 -41.68 -19.43
CA GLU A 467 -25.06 -41.32 -20.85
C GLU A 467 -24.28 -40.01 -21.07
N PHE A 468 -24.52 -38.98 -20.25
CA PHE A 468 -24.02 -37.63 -20.52
C PHE A 468 -22.87 -37.17 -19.60
N CYS A 469 -22.57 -37.91 -18.53
CA CYS A 469 -21.53 -37.55 -17.56
C CYS A 469 -20.36 -38.54 -17.46
N GLN A 470 -20.29 -39.60 -18.29
CA GLN A 470 -19.10 -40.44 -18.36
C GLN A 470 -17.94 -39.67 -18.99
N ASP A 471 -16.79 -39.67 -18.31
CA ASP A 471 -15.57 -39.00 -18.75
C ASP A 471 -15.08 -39.63 -20.07
N THR A 472 -14.99 -38.79 -21.10
CA THR A 472 -14.15 -39.01 -22.29
C THR A 472 -13.12 -37.91 -22.36
#